data_AF-A0A8H9GKU9-F1
#
_entry.id   AF-A0A8H9GKU9-F1
#
_cell.length_a   1.000
_cell.length_b   1.000
_cell.length_c   1.000
_cell.angle_alpha   90.00
_cell.angle_beta   90.00
_cell.angle_gamma   90.00
#
_symmetry.space_group_name_H-M   'P 1'
#
loop_
_entity.id
_entity.type
_entity.pdbx_description
1 polymer ?
#
loop_
_entity_poly.entity_id
_entity_poly.type
_entity_poly.pdbx_seq_one_letter_code
_entity_poly.pdbx_strand_id
1 'polypeptide(L)'
;MNNLDIIDLIVLYEAEANHRVKLLRDSLGYSDLLRAFVSREVAQSGIIGEMSFEFHGVGCRTTRNNIELDFEFGPNGRVDGIDGWRLAQFASSLGDRFIKYSNAKLLSDRLKILVQDGELTAPGWQPSPNLYYRNIVPPSTS
;
A
#
# COMPACT_ATOMS: atom_id res chain seq x y z
N MET A 1 1.66 -19.98 12.02
CA MET A 1 1.28 -18.86 11.12
C MET A 1 1.68 -19.24 9.71
N ASN A 2 0.68 -19.37 8.83
CA ASN A 2 0.85 -19.80 7.44
C ASN A 2 1.37 -18.64 6.56
N ASN A 3 2.18 -18.92 5.53
CA ASN A 3 2.57 -17.95 4.51
C ASN A 3 1.34 -17.44 3.73
N LEU A 4 0.35 -18.32 3.50
CA LEU A 4 -0.89 -17.97 2.78
C LEU A 4 -1.65 -16.81 3.45
N ASP A 5 -1.76 -16.80 4.78
CA ASP A 5 -2.42 -15.72 5.51
C ASP A 5 -1.76 -14.34 5.31
N ILE A 6 -0.43 -14.30 5.13
CA ILE A 6 0.31 -13.03 4.90
C ILE A 6 0.14 -12.58 3.46
N ILE A 7 0.18 -13.52 2.51
CA ILE A 7 -0.10 -13.23 1.10
C ILE A 7 -1.53 -12.69 0.93
N ASP A 8 -2.51 -13.28 1.62
CA ASP A 8 -3.89 -12.78 1.61
C ASP A 8 -3.99 -11.33 2.12
N LEU A 9 -3.25 -11.00 3.18
CA LEU A 9 -3.19 -9.63 3.72
C LEU A 9 -2.53 -8.67 2.73
N ILE A 10 -1.46 -9.10 2.04
CA ILE A 10 -0.78 -8.31 1.00
C ILE A 10 -1.72 -8.07 -0.18
N VAL A 11 -2.38 -9.10 -0.71
CA VAL A 11 -3.34 -8.98 -1.81
C VAL A 11 -4.49 -8.03 -1.45
N LEU A 12 -4.98 -8.09 -0.21
CA LEU A 12 -6.01 -7.18 0.27
C LEU A 12 -5.49 -5.73 0.36
N TYR A 13 -4.28 -5.52 0.86
CA TYR A 13 -3.63 -4.21 0.89
C TYR A 13 -3.50 -3.63 -0.52
N GLU A 14 -3.01 -4.43 -1.48
CA GLU A 14 -2.83 -4.02 -2.87
C GLU A 14 -4.15 -3.62 -3.52
N ALA A 15 -5.22 -4.40 -3.29
CA ALA A 15 -6.55 -4.12 -3.81
C ALA A 15 -7.11 -2.80 -3.24
N GLU A 16 -6.98 -2.59 -1.93
CA GLU A 16 -7.40 -1.36 -1.27
C GLU A 16 -6.60 -0.14 -1.75
N ALA A 17 -5.27 -0.25 -1.89
CA ALA A 17 -4.42 0.83 -2.37
C ALA A 17 -4.82 1.27 -3.78
N ASN A 18 -4.99 0.31 -4.70
CA ASN A 18 -5.46 0.60 -6.05
C ASN A 18 -6.85 1.23 -6.06
N HIS A 19 -7.79 0.72 -5.25
CA HIS A 19 -9.14 1.25 -5.17
C HIS A 19 -9.16 2.70 -4.66
N ARG A 20 -8.46 2.99 -3.56
CA ARG A 20 -8.43 4.33 -2.95
C ARG A 20 -7.72 5.34 -3.83
N VAL A 21 -6.63 4.94 -4.49
CA VAL A 21 -5.93 5.79 -5.46
C VAL A 21 -6.81 6.10 -6.66
N LYS A 22 -7.58 5.12 -7.16
CA LYS A 22 -8.57 5.38 -8.22
C LYS A 22 -9.61 6.42 -7.76
N LEU A 23 -10.16 6.28 -6.56
CA LEU A 23 -11.11 7.26 -6.00
C LEU A 23 -10.51 8.66 -5.88
N LEU A 24 -9.26 8.77 -5.42
CA LEU A 24 -8.54 10.04 -5.34
C LEU A 24 -8.35 10.67 -6.73
N ARG A 25 -7.91 9.89 -7.72
CA ARG A 25 -7.73 10.36 -9.10
C ARG A 25 -9.04 10.86 -9.70
N ASP A 26 -10.11 10.08 -9.57
CA ASP A 26 -11.42 10.39 -10.12
C ASP A 26 -12.02 11.65 -9.47
N SER A 27 -11.83 11.82 -8.15
CA SER A 27 -12.43 12.92 -7.40
C SER A 27 -11.63 14.22 -7.46
N LEU A 28 -10.30 14.13 -7.49
CA LEU A 28 -9.42 15.29 -7.57
C LEU A 28 -9.15 15.75 -9.00
N GLY A 29 -9.40 14.89 -10.00
CA GLY A 29 -9.22 15.23 -11.42
C GLY A 29 -7.78 15.13 -11.91
N TYR A 30 -6.92 14.36 -11.22
CA TYR A 30 -5.49 14.21 -11.55
C TYR A 30 -5.10 12.76 -11.73
N SER A 31 -4.48 12.42 -12.86
CA SER A 31 -3.89 11.09 -13.07
C SER A 31 -2.60 10.88 -12.26
N ASP A 32 -1.79 11.93 -12.14
CA ASP A 32 -0.57 11.98 -11.35
C ASP A 32 -0.78 12.79 -10.06
N LEU A 33 -1.24 12.10 -9.02
CA LEU A 33 -1.52 12.69 -7.71
C LEU A 33 -0.26 13.22 -7.02
N LEU A 34 0.88 12.54 -7.18
CA LEU A 34 2.14 12.98 -6.55
C LEU A 34 2.59 14.31 -7.16
N ARG A 35 2.58 14.42 -8.49
CA ARG A 35 2.90 15.68 -9.16
C ARG A 35 1.93 16.79 -8.72
N ALA A 36 0.64 16.52 -8.73
CA ALA A 36 -0.36 17.50 -8.32
C ALA A 36 -0.14 17.99 -6.88
N PHE A 37 0.21 17.09 -5.96
CA PHE A 37 0.53 17.42 -4.57
C PHE A 37 1.81 18.27 -4.45
N VAL A 38 2.91 17.83 -5.07
CA VAL A 38 4.20 18.55 -5.04
C VAL A 38 4.08 19.94 -5.66
N SER A 39 3.30 20.07 -6.73
CA SER A 39 3.00 21.34 -7.41
C SER A 39 1.96 22.19 -6.70
N ARG A 40 1.41 21.74 -5.56
CA ARG A 40 0.36 22.42 -4.77
C ARG A 40 -0.93 22.67 -5.54
N GLU A 41 -1.22 21.83 -6.52
CA GLU A 41 -2.46 21.86 -7.30
C GLU A 41 -3.63 21.18 -6.56
N VAL A 42 -3.33 20.29 -5.60
CA VAL A 42 -4.31 19.68 -4.68
C VAL A 42 -3.99 20.03 -3.23
N ALA A 43 -5.01 20.05 -2.38
CA ALA A 43 -4.85 20.22 -0.94
C ALA A 43 -4.05 19.05 -0.35
N GLN A 44 -3.25 19.32 0.69
CA GLN A 44 -2.50 18.28 1.39
C GLN A 44 -3.43 17.25 2.04
N SER A 45 -4.58 17.66 2.58
CA SER A 45 -5.56 16.76 3.18
C SER A 45 -6.98 17.19 2.85
N GLY A 46 -7.92 16.25 2.98
CA GLY A 46 -9.33 16.50 2.70
C GLY A 46 -10.20 15.27 2.88
N ILE A 47 -11.45 15.38 2.44
CA ILE A 47 -12.47 14.33 2.52
C ILE A 47 -13.10 14.14 1.14
N ILE A 48 -13.21 12.88 0.70
CA ILE A 48 -13.90 12.45 -0.52
C ILE A 48 -14.95 11.40 -0.11
N GLY A 49 -16.22 11.80 -0.13
CA GLY A 49 -17.30 10.97 0.41
C GLY A 49 -17.05 10.62 1.89
N GLU A 50 -16.87 9.34 2.18
CA GLU A 50 -16.57 8.81 3.53
C GLU A 50 -15.07 8.55 3.77
N MET A 51 -14.21 8.91 2.82
CA MET A 51 -12.76 8.68 2.89
C MET A 51 -12.03 9.99 3.18
N SER A 52 -11.27 10.03 4.28
CA SER A 52 -10.27 11.09 4.46
C SER A 52 -8.98 10.73 3.74
N PHE A 53 -8.25 11.76 3.31
CA PHE A 53 -6.91 11.60 2.74
C PHE A 53 -5.94 12.65 3.31
N GLU A 54 -4.66 12.28 3.37
CA GLU A 54 -3.54 13.15 3.72
C GLU A 54 -2.32 12.75 2.91
N PHE A 55 -1.89 13.61 2.00
CA PHE A 55 -0.62 13.49 1.29
C PHE A 55 0.55 13.83 2.21
N HIS A 56 1.62 13.05 2.10
CA HIS A 56 2.85 13.23 2.86
C HIS A 56 4.05 12.72 2.07
N GLY A 57 5.18 13.43 2.09
CA GLY A 57 6.39 13.01 1.37
C GLY A 57 6.08 12.59 -0.08
N VAL A 58 6.25 11.30 -0.38
CA VAL A 58 5.97 10.67 -1.68
C VAL A 58 4.74 9.76 -1.69
N GLY A 59 3.88 9.87 -0.68
CA GLY A 59 2.74 8.97 -0.46
C GLY A 59 1.47 9.67 -0.01
N CYS A 60 0.49 8.86 0.37
CA CYS A 60 -0.79 9.31 0.88
C CYS A 60 -1.32 8.32 1.90
N ARG A 61 -1.82 8.85 3.01
CA ARG A 61 -2.63 8.11 3.97
C ARG A 61 -4.10 8.34 3.69
N THR A 62 -4.89 7.30 3.87
CA THR A 62 -6.35 7.36 3.72
C THR A 62 -7.03 6.60 4.85
N THR A 63 -8.19 7.08 5.28
CA THR A 63 -9.03 6.38 6.26
C THR A 63 -10.46 6.32 5.76
N ARG A 64 -11.03 5.12 5.72
CA ARG A 64 -12.44 4.88 5.37
C ARG A 64 -12.99 3.76 6.25
N ASN A 65 -14.14 3.96 6.88
CA ASN A 65 -14.76 2.98 7.79
C ASN A 65 -13.79 2.48 8.87
N ASN A 66 -12.99 3.37 9.46
CA ASN A 66 -11.91 3.08 10.42
C ASN A 66 -10.75 2.22 9.89
N ILE A 67 -10.72 1.93 8.58
CA ILE A 67 -9.61 1.21 7.93
C ILE A 67 -8.60 2.23 7.41
N GLU A 68 -7.44 2.28 8.07
CA GLU A 68 -6.32 3.12 7.70
C GLU A 68 -5.43 2.43 6.67
N LEU A 69 -5.05 3.15 5.63
CA LEU A 69 -4.12 2.69 4.60
C LEU A 69 -3.14 3.80 4.26
N ASP A 70 -1.87 3.54 4.51
CA ASP A 70 -0.73 4.41 4.17
C ASP A 70 0.06 3.72 3.04
N PHE A 71 0.24 4.41 1.92
CA PHE A 71 0.95 3.90 0.74
C PHE A 71 1.85 4.98 0.13
N GLU A 72 2.84 4.56 -0.65
CA GLU A 72 3.73 5.44 -1.41
C GLU A 72 3.51 5.29 -2.91
N PHE A 73 3.68 6.39 -3.64
CA PHE A 73 3.70 6.38 -5.09
C PHE A 73 5.08 5.93 -5.58
N GLY A 74 5.14 4.68 -6.04
CA GLY A 74 6.31 4.09 -6.67
C GLY A 74 6.41 4.38 -8.18
N PRO A 75 7.46 3.88 -8.84
CA PRO A 75 7.66 4.04 -10.28
C PRO A 75 6.45 3.60 -11.09
N ASN A 76 6.18 4.28 -12.21
CA ASN A 76 5.06 4.00 -13.12
C ASN A 76 3.68 4.01 -12.43
N GLY A 77 3.52 4.80 -11.35
CA GLY A 77 2.26 4.94 -10.65
C GLY A 77 1.87 3.74 -9.78
N ARG A 78 2.85 2.87 -9.46
CA ARG A 78 2.68 1.78 -8.50
C ARG A 78 2.31 2.31 -7.13
N VAL A 79 1.40 1.63 -6.46
CA VAL A 79 0.91 1.95 -5.10
C VAL A 79 0.80 0.70 -4.22
N ASP A 80 1.30 -0.42 -4.75
CA ASP A 80 1.29 -1.76 -4.20
C ASP A 80 2.58 -2.10 -3.45
N GLY A 81 3.49 -1.14 -3.30
CA GLY A 81 4.68 -1.28 -2.48
C GLY A 81 4.35 -1.36 -1.00
N ILE A 82 4.95 -2.33 -0.31
CA ILE A 82 4.70 -2.60 1.12
C ILE A 82 5.99 -2.62 1.93
N ASP A 83 5.87 -2.33 3.22
CA ASP A 83 6.85 -2.69 4.23
C ASP A 83 6.12 -3.25 5.47
N GLY A 84 6.88 -3.75 6.44
CA GLY A 84 6.29 -4.35 7.63
C GLY A 84 5.48 -3.36 8.48
N TRP A 85 5.79 -2.07 8.44
CA TRP A 85 5.10 -1.03 9.21
C TRP A 85 3.75 -0.68 8.59
N ARG A 86 3.70 -0.44 7.26
CA ARG A 86 2.46 -0.19 6.52
C ARG A 86 1.50 -1.35 6.62
N LEU A 87 2.02 -2.56 6.43
CA LEU A 87 1.20 -3.77 6.48
C LEU A 87 0.69 -4.04 7.90
N ALA A 88 1.47 -3.71 8.94
CA ALA A 88 1.03 -3.84 10.34
C ALA A 88 -0.07 -2.85 10.71
N GLN A 89 0.03 -1.59 10.27
CA GLN A 89 -1.02 -0.59 10.50
C GLN A 89 -2.30 -0.97 9.78
N PHE A 90 -2.20 -1.36 8.52
CA PHE A 90 -3.34 -1.83 7.75
C PHE A 90 -4.02 -3.02 8.44
N ALA A 91 -3.25 -4.04 8.83
CA ALA A 91 -3.76 -5.21 9.55
C ALA A 91 -4.46 -4.85 10.87
N SER A 92 -3.92 -3.87 11.62
CA SER A 92 -4.50 -3.40 12.88
C SER A 92 -5.85 -2.71 12.67
N SER A 93 -6.07 -2.12 11.50
CA SER A 93 -7.30 -1.41 11.15
C SER A 93 -8.41 -2.33 10.59
N LEU A 94 -8.09 -3.57 10.21
CA LEU A 94 -9.03 -4.55 9.65
C LEU A 94 -9.80 -5.38 10.70
N GLY A 95 -9.60 -5.10 11.99
CA GLY A 95 -10.22 -5.84 13.09
C GLY A 95 -9.60 -7.22 13.35
N ASP A 96 -10.36 -8.10 14.03
CA ASP A 96 -9.83 -9.32 14.66
C ASP A 96 -9.17 -10.31 13.69
N ARG A 97 -9.57 -10.33 12.41
CA ARG A 97 -9.05 -11.31 11.43
C ARG A 97 -7.53 -11.18 11.23
N PHE A 98 -7.00 -9.97 11.26
CA PHE A 98 -5.59 -9.70 10.98
C PHE A 98 -4.84 -9.08 12.15
N ILE A 99 -5.46 -8.94 13.33
CA ILE A 99 -4.83 -8.33 14.51
C ILE A 99 -3.51 -9.00 14.92
N LYS A 100 -3.36 -10.31 14.65
CA LYS A 100 -2.10 -11.08 14.84
C LYS A 100 -0.92 -10.56 14.02
N TYR A 101 -1.17 -9.72 13.01
CA TYR A 101 -0.18 -9.07 12.15
C TYR A 101 0.06 -7.60 12.49
N SER A 102 -0.45 -7.11 13.63
CA SER A 102 -0.21 -5.73 14.11
C SER A 102 1.25 -5.44 14.51
N ASN A 103 2.13 -6.44 14.49
CA ASN A 103 3.55 -6.28 14.85
C ASN A 103 4.42 -6.05 13.61
N ALA A 104 4.90 -4.82 13.45
CA ALA A 104 5.73 -4.42 12.31
C ALA A 104 7.06 -5.19 12.20
N LYS A 105 7.69 -5.56 13.33
CA LYS A 105 8.92 -6.36 13.32
C LYS A 105 8.64 -7.77 12.82
N LEU A 106 7.56 -8.40 13.31
CA LEU A 106 7.13 -9.72 12.85
C LEU A 106 6.91 -9.69 11.33
N LEU A 107 6.13 -8.72 10.83
CA LEU A 107 5.89 -8.61 9.40
C LEU A 107 7.16 -8.33 8.61
N SER A 108 8.05 -7.45 9.09
CA SER A 108 9.34 -7.19 8.44
C SER A 108 10.19 -8.47 8.31
N ASP A 109 10.23 -9.31 9.34
CA ASP A 109 10.97 -10.58 9.30
C ASP A 109 10.29 -11.57 8.34
N ARG A 110 8.96 -11.57 8.24
CA ARG A 110 8.22 -12.43 7.31
C ARG A 110 8.33 -11.98 5.85
N LEU A 111 8.32 -10.68 5.57
CA LEU A 111 8.51 -10.15 4.22
C LEU A 111 9.88 -10.55 3.66
N LYS A 112 10.93 -10.58 4.50
CA LYS A 112 12.26 -11.09 4.09
C LYS A 112 12.23 -12.57 3.71
N ILE A 113 11.46 -13.39 4.42
CA ILE A 113 11.28 -14.82 4.06
C ILE A 113 10.55 -14.92 2.72
N LEU A 114 9.49 -14.14 2.50
CA LEU A 114 8.79 -14.12 1.21
C LEU A 114 9.67 -13.65 0.04
N VAL A 115 10.65 -12.78 0.29
CA VAL A 115 11.68 -12.45 -0.71
C VAL A 115 12.60 -13.64 -0.99
N GLN A 116 13.02 -14.37 0.05
CA GLN A 116 13.85 -15.58 -0.11
C GLN A 116 13.09 -16.69 -0.87
N ASP A 117 11.79 -16.81 -0.63
CA ASP A 117 10.91 -17.78 -1.28
C ASP A 117 10.54 -17.37 -2.72
N GLY A 118 10.90 -16.16 -3.16
CA GLY A 118 10.61 -15.66 -4.51
C GLY A 118 9.18 -15.15 -4.71
N GLU A 119 8.41 -14.95 -3.64
CA GLU A 119 7.05 -14.40 -3.66
C GLU A 119 7.05 -12.86 -3.77
N LEU A 120 8.08 -12.22 -3.19
CA LEU A 120 8.29 -10.77 -3.24
C LEU A 120 9.65 -10.42 -3.85
N THR A 121 9.78 -9.19 -4.32
CA THR A 121 11.05 -8.56 -4.70
C THR A 121 11.30 -7.30 -3.89
N ALA A 122 12.57 -6.99 -3.64
CA ALA A 122 13.04 -5.79 -2.97
C ALA A 122 13.93 -4.99 -3.95
N PRO A 123 13.32 -4.25 -4.90
CA PRO A 123 14.05 -3.73 -6.05
C PRO A 123 14.93 -2.51 -5.76
N GLY A 124 14.80 -1.89 -4.57
CA GLY A 124 15.61 -0.71 -4.22
C GLY A 124 15.26 0.54 -5.03
N TRP A 125 14.07 0.61 -5.62
CA TRP A 125 13.68 1.73 -6.48
C TRP A 125 13.44 3.01 -5.68
N GLN A 126 13.87 4.14 -6.25
CA GLN A 126 13.53 5.47 -5.76
C GLN A 126 12.06 5.79 -6.11
N PRO A 127 11.35 6.59 -5.30
CA PRO A 127 11.82 7.28 -4.09
C PRO A 127 11.84 6.42 -2.81
N SER A 128 11.44 5.15 -2.92
CA SER A 128 11.10 4.30 -1.78
C SER A 128 11.85 2.96 -1.80
N PRO A 129 13.17 2.98 -1.52
CA PRO A 129 14.05 1.83 -1.75
C PRO A 129 13.77 0.64 -0.81
N ASN A 130 13.00 0.86 0.25
CA ASN A 130 12.73 -0.13 1.28
C ASN A 130 11.44 -0.92 1.06
N LEU A 131 10.69 -0.63 -0.01
CA LEU A 131 9.43 -1.31 -0.30
C LEU A 131 9.65 -2.65 -1.00
N TYR A 132 8.88 -3.63 -0.58
CA TYR A 132 8.72 -4.91 -1.24
C TYR A 132 7.54 -4.86 -2.20
N TYR A 133 7.62 -5.66 -3.26
CA TYR A 133 6.59 -5.75 -4.27
C TYR A 133 6.34 -7.22 -4.60
N ARG A 134 5.09 -7.60 -4.79
CA ARG A 134 4.76 -8.99 -5.15
C ARG A 134 5.22 -9.32 -6.56
N ASN A 135 5.79 -10.52 -6.71
CA ASN A 135 6.12 -11.07 -8.02
C ASN A 135 4.84 -11.56 -8.67
N ILE A 136 4.23 -10.72 -9.50
CA ILE A 136 3.09 -11.14 -10.31
C ILE A 136 3.67 -11.93 -11.47
N VAL A 137 3.63 -13.26 -11.39
CA VAL A 137 3.81 -14.09 -12.58
C VAL A 137 2.65 -13.70 -13.51
N PRO A 138 2.88 -13.14 -14.71
CA PRO A 138 1.79 -12.91 -15.64
C PRO A 138 1.09 -14.26 -15.87
N PRO A 139 -0.25 -14.31 -15.93
CA PRO A 139 -0.94 -15.56 -16.18
C PRO A 139 -0.32 -16.18 -17.42
N SER A 140 0.23 -17.39 -17.28
CA SER A 140 0.79 -18.16 -18.37
C SER A 140 -0.26 -18.20 -19.48
N THR A 141 0.01 -17.51 -20.59
CA THR A 141 -0.84 -17.59 -21.77
C THR A 141 -0.82 -19.05 -22.21
N SER A 142 -1.87 -19.75 -21.83
CA SER A 142 -2.19 -21.11 -22.28
C SER A 142 -3.07 -20.99 -23.50
#